data_AF-A0A968KXC7-F1
#
_entry.id   AF-A0A968KXC7-F1
#
_cell.length_a   1.000
_cell.length_b   1.000
_cell.length_c   1.000
_cell.angle_alpha   90.00
_cell.angle_beta   90.00
_cell.angle_gamma   90.00
#
_symmetry.space_group_name_H-M   'P 1'
#
loop_
_entity.id
_entity.type
_entity.pdbx_description
1 polymer ?
#
loop_
_entity_poly.entity_id
_entity_poly.type
_entity_poly.pdbx_seq_one_letter_code
_entity_poly.pdbx_strand_id
1 'polypeptide(L)'
;MRFALTTFLAFTLLLGGCDVQPKDVSAVGIPSATPFQPGLENGSDSLYADSAPTPLNLPTLTPAPPTPTPVLILPETLPDEVDVPAFTLPTNLNPLTGLPPSDPALLERRPMAIKVANYPRYIRPQSGLTLADQVFEYYIEGGLTRNIAIFYGNDSDWVGPVRSGRFFDENIARMYQAYLVFKFADPRVLSYFETTDIADFLVVPTNGSCP
;
A
#
# COMPACT_ATOMS: atom_id res chain seq x y z
N MET A 1 19.45 55.48 -25.37
CA MET A 1 19.83 54.05 -25.43
C MET A 1 19.27 53.24 -24.25
N ARG A 2 17.96 53.34 -23.94
CA ARG A 2 17.32 52.54 -22.87
C ARG A 2 16.02 51.83 -23.28
N PHE A 3 15.55 52.05 -24.51
CA PHE A 3 14.34 51.43 -25.06
C PHE A 3 14.60 50.24 -25.99
N ALA A 4 15.85 50.00 -26.39
CA ALA A 4 16.20 48.88 -27.28
C ALA A 4 16.63 47.60 -26.52
N LEU A 5 16.91 47.70 -25.22
CA LEU A 5 17.38 46.57 -24.41
C LEU A 5 16.21 45.78 -23.80
N THR A 6 15.07 46.44 -23.55
CA THR A 6 13.87 45.82 -22.98
C THR A 6 13.06 45.01 -24.00
N THR A 7 13.10 45.37 -25.29
CA THR A 7 12.43 44.60 -26.35
C THR A 7 13.20 43.34 -26.76
N PHE A 8 14.52 43.29 -26.56
CA PHE A 8 15.32 42.09 -26.83
C PHE A 8 15.13 41.00 -25.77
N LEU A 9 14.91 41.39 -24.51
CA LEU A 9 14.73 40.44 -23.39
C LEU A 9 13.33 39.79 -23.38
N ALA A 10 12.32 40.43 -24.00
CA ALA A 10 10.98 39.88 -24.13
C ALA A 10 10.85 38.85 -25.28
N PHE A 11 11.74 38.91 -26.29
CA PHE A 11 11.67 38.00 -27.44
C PHE A 11 12.41 36.67 -27.21
N THR A 12 13.34 36.62 -26.25
CA THR A 12 14.05 35.39 -25.86
C THR A 12 13.26 34.48 -24.92
N LEU A 13 12.13 34.94 -24.35
CA LEU A 13 11.27 34.13 -23.48
C LEU A 13 10.24 33.28 -24.26
N LEU A 14 10.14 33.44 -25.59
CA LEU A 14 9.11 32.81 -26.43
C LEU A 14 9.60 31.63 -27.29
N LEU A 15 10.86 31.21 -27.16
CA LEU A 15 11.46 30.14 -27.99
C LEU A 15 12.03 28.95 -27.20
N GLY A 16 11.62 28.78 -25.93
CA GLY A 16 12.08 27.68 -25.05
C GLY A 16 11.05 26.57 -24.80
N GLY A 17 10.02 26.43 -25.64
CA GLY A 17 9.05 25.33 -25.54
C GLY A 17 9.60 24.06 -26.20
N CYS A 18 10.21 23.17 -25.41
CA CYS A 18 10.43 21.79 -25.86
C CYS A 18 9.07 21.10 -25.98
N ASP A 19 8.61 20.91 -27.21
CA ASP A 19 7.46 20.08 -27.55
C ASP A 19 7.84 18.61 -27.36
N VAL A 20 7.67 18.09 -26.15
CA VAL A 20 7.74 16.65 -25.87
C VAL A 20 6.31 16.12 -25.94
N GLN A 21 5.91 15.75 -27.16
CA GLN A 21 4.75 14.89 -27.39
C GLN A 21 4.89 13.63 -26.52
N PRO A 22 3.92 13.32 -25.63
CA PRO A 22 3.84 11.99 -25.06
C PRO A 22 3.55 11.03 -26.21
N LYS A 23 4.44 10.05 -26.43
CA LYS A 23 4.08 8.90 -27.27
C LYS A 23 2.90 8.21 -26.60
N ASP A 24 1.73 8.28 -27.23
CA ASP A 24 0.61 7.42 -26.91
C ASP A 24 1.07 5.97 -27.08
N VAL A 25 1.35 5.31 -25.95
CA VAL A 25 1.56 3.87 -25.92
C VAL A 25 0.16 3.26 -26.04
N SER A 26 -0.18 2.88 -27.27
CA SER A 26 -1.37 2.10 -27.57
C SER A 26 -1.38 0.85 -26.70
N ALA A 27 -2.28 0.81 -25.72
CA ALA A 27 -2.51 -0.35 -24.86
C ALA A 27 -3.29 -1.43 -25.62
N VAL A 28 -2.73 -1.90 -26.74
CA VAL A 28 -3.23 -3.05 -27.47
C VAL A 28 -2.43 -4.25 -26.98
N GLY A 29 -3.05 -5.04 -26.09
CA GLY A 29 -2.58 -6.41 -25.80
C GLY A 29 -2.07 -6.70 -24.39
N ILE A 30 -2.62 -6.09 -23.33
CA ILE A 30 -2.50 -6.69 -22.00
C ILE A 30 -3.65 -7.71 -21.84
N PRO A 31 -3.39 -9.02 -21.68
CA PRO A 31 -4.45 -9.97 -21.37
C PRO A 31 -5.02 -9.66 -19.99
N SER A 32 -6.20 -9.07 -19.98
CA SER A 32 -7.00 -8.80 -18.79
C SER A 32 -7.96 -9.97 -18.58
N ALA A 33 -7.66 -10.81 -17.59
CA ALA A 33 -8.66 -11.59 -16.89
C ALA A 33 -8.22 -11.79 -15.44
N THR A 34 -8.61 -10.87 -14.55
CA THR A 34 -8.70 -11.16 -13.11
C THR A 34 -9.88 -12.10 -12.86
N PRO A 35 -9.79 -13.12 -11.97
CA PRO A 35 -10.76 -14.22 -11.89
C PRO A 35 -12.18 -13.87 -11.40
N PHE A 36 -12.51 -12.59 -11.21
CA PHE A 36 -13.73 -12.17 -10.50
C PHE A 36 -14.55 -11.08 -11.20
N GLN A 37 -14.37 -10.85 -12.51
CA GLN A 37 -15.34 -10.02 -13.24
C GLN A 37 -16.47 -10.89 -13.81
N PRO A 38 -17.74 -10.69 -13.42
CA PRO A 38 -18.86 -11.27 -14.14
C PRO A 38 -18.88 -10.73 -15.58
N GLY A 39 -19.13 -11.62 -16.53
CA GLY A 39 -19.04 -11.35 -17.97
C GLY A 39 -20.01 -10.27 -18.45
N LEU A 40 -19.58 -9.55 -19.48
CA LEU A 40 -20.40 -8.62 -20.25
C LEU A 40 -21.42 -9.40 -21.09
N GLU A 41 -22.52 -9.83 -20.47
CA GLU A 41 -23.72 -10.19 -21.22
C GLU A 41 -24.70 -9.01 -21.20
N ASN A 42 -24.98 -8.48 -22.39
CA ASN A 42 -25.93 -7.40 -22.66
C ASN A 42 -27.38 -7.86 -22.43
N GLY A 43 -27.73 -8.19 -21.19
CA GLY A 43 -29.11 -8.40 -20.74
C GLY A 43 -29.59 -7.18 -19.98
N SER A 44 -30.63 -6.49 -20.47
CA SER A 44 -31.31 -5.43 -19.74
C SER A 44 -32.13 -6.04 -18.60
N ASP A 45 -31.49 -6.32 -17.46
CA ASP A 45 -32.16 -6.87 -16.29
C ASP A 45 -32.74 -5.71 -15.45
N SER A 46 -33.91 -5.23 -15.87
CA SER A 46 -34.70 -4.28 -15.07
C SER A 46 -35.41 -5.05 -13.95
N LEU A 47 -34.66 -5.42 -12.90
CA LEU A 47 -35.19 -6.18 -11.76
C LEU A 47 -36.00 -5.35 -10.74
N TYR A 48 -36.34 -4.09 -11.05
CA TYR A 48 -37.10 -3.23 -10.14
C TYR A 48 -38.30 -2.59 -10.85
N ALA A 49 -39.24 -3.42 -11.30
CA ALA A 49 -40.52 -2.99 -11.83
C ALA A 49 -41.69 -3.63 -11.08
N ASP A 50 -41.61 -3.76 -9.76
CA ASP A 50 -42.78 -4.12 -8.97
C ASP A 50 -42.95 -3.25 -7.72
N SER A 51 -44.22 -3.02 -7.39
CA SER A 51 -44.64 -2.17 -6.28
C SER A 51 -44.23 -2.81 -4.95
N ALA A 52 -43.76 -2.00 -4.00
CA ALA A 52 -43.31 -2.49 -2.70
C ALA A 52 -44.42 -3.32 -2.00
N PRO A 53 -44.15 -4.58 -1.62
CA PRO A 53 -45.14 -5.38 -0.90
C PRO A 53 -45.39 -4.76 0.48
N THR A 54 -46.68 -4.59 0.81
CA THR A 54 -47.17 -4.21 2.14
C THR A 54 -46.52 -5.11 3.21
N PRO A 55 -46.05 -4.56 4.35
CA PRO A 55 -45.40 -5.38 5.37
C PRO A 55 -46.35 -6.47 5.87
N LEU A 56 -45.96 -7.72 5.65
CA LEU A 56 -46.59 -8.90 6.24
C LEU A 56 -46.38 -8.83 7.76
N ASN A 57 -47.45 -8.96 8.54
CA ASN A 57 -47.35 -9.05 10.00
C ASN A 57 -46.35 -10.13 10.38
N LEU A 58 -45.20 -9.72 10.93
CA LEU A 58 -44.16 -10.62 11.42
C LEU A 58 -44.74 -11.44 12.59
N PRO A 59 -44.55 -12.78 12.60
CA PRO A 59 -44.89 -13.56 13.78
C PRO A 59 -44.09 -13.05 14.98
N THR A 60 -44.80 -12.77 16.07
CA THR A 60 -44.19 -12.49 17.37
C THR A 60 -43.28 -13.65 17.75
N LEU A 61 -41.99 -13.39 17.89
CA LEU A 61 -41.02 -14.38 18.32
C LEU A 61 -41.35 -14.79 19.76
N THR A 62 -41.93 -15.97 19.94
CA THR A 62 -41.94 -16.66 21.23
C THR A 62 -40.48 -17.01 21.56
N PRO A 63 -39.92 -16.52 22.67
CA PRO A 63 -38.56 -16.91 23.06
C PRO A 63 -38.53 -18.41 23.33
N ALA A 64 -37.73 -19.15 22.54
CA ALA A 64 -37.45 -20.54 22.81
C ALA A 64 -36.61 -20.65 24.11
N PRO A 65 -36.81 -21.71 24.92
CA PRO A 65 -35.93 -21.99 26.06
C PRO A 65 -34.47 -22.03 25.59
N PRO A 66 -33.51 -21.48 26.36
CA PRO A 66 -32.10 -21.54 26.00
C PRO A 66 -31.70 -23.02 25.88
N THR A 67 -31.39 -23.46 24.67
CA THR A 67 -30.73 -24.75 24.45
C THR A 67 -29.31 -24.60 24.97
N PRO A 68 -28.84 -25.44 25.91
CA PRO A 68 -27.47 -25.37 26.36
C PRO A 68 -26.56 -25.64 25.16
N THR A 69 -25.89 -24.60 24.69
CA THR A 69 -24.84 -24.74 23.67
C THR A 69 -23.71 -25.49 24.36
N PRO A 70 -23.28 -26.66 23.84
CA PRO A 70 -22.10 -27.31 24.38
C PRO A 70 -20.94 -26.33 24.23
N VAL A 71 -20.37 -25.91 25.36
CA VAL A 71 -19.18 -25.07 25.37
C VAL A 71 -18.07 -25.92 24.77
N LEU A 72 -17.67 -25.58 23.53
CA LEU A 72 -16.46 -26.15 22.95
C LEU A 72 -15.29 -25.55 23.73
N ILE A 73 -14.77 -26.28 24.71
CA ILE A 73 -13.56 -25.91 25.42
C ILE A 73 -12.42 -26.11 24.42
N LEU A 74 -11.97 -25.03 23.78
CA LEU A 74 -10.71 -25.05 23.05
C LEU A 74 -9.61 -25.25 24.10
N PRO A 75 -8.76 -26.29 23.98
CA PRO A 75 -7.66 -26.44 24.90
C PRO A 75 -6.81 -25.16 24.88
N GLU A 76 -6.73 -24.51 26.03
CA GLU A 76 -5.97 -23.26 26.23
C GLU A 76 -4.45 -23.51 26.24
N THR A 77 -4.06 -24.79 26.28
CA THR A 77 -2.68 -25.25 26.33
C THR A 77 -2.44 -26.25 25.21
N LEU A 78 -1.37 -26.04 24.44
CA LEU A 78 -0.82 -27.10 23.61
C LEU A 78 -0.51 -28.32 24.50
N PRO A 79 -0.66 -29.56 24.01
CA PRO A 79 -0.25 -30.74 24.76
C PRO A 79 1.24 -30.63 25.09
N ASP A 80 1.62 -30.91 26.34
CA ASP A 80 2.99 -30.81 26.87
C ASP A 80 4.01 -31.72 26.14
N GLU A 81 3.55 -32.62 25.26
CA GLU A 81 4.38 -33.61 24.56
C GLU A 81 4.40 -33.44 23.03
N VAL A 82 3.90 -32.33 22.49
CA VAL A 82 4.13 -32.05 21.06
C VAL A 82 5.55 -31.50 20.88
N ASP A 83 6.52 -32.40 20.71
CA ASP A 83 7.85 -32.06 20.21
C ASP A 83 7.74 -31.66 18.73
N VAL A 84 7.26 -30.43 18.49
CA VAL A 84 7.33 -29.82 17.17
C VAL A 84 8.79 -29.42 16.98
N PRO A 85 9.54 -30.05 16.06
CA PRO A 85 10.91 -29.65 15.81
C PRO A 85 10.92 -28.16 15.46
N ALA A 86 11.79 -27.39 16.12
CA ALA A 86 11.96 -25.98 15.81
C ALA A 86 12.22 -25.83 14.31
N PHE A 87 11.28 -25.22 13.60
CA PHE A 87 11.44 -24.96 12.17
C PHE A 87 12.56 -23.95 12.00
N THR A 88 13.71 -24.42 11.52
CA THR A 88 14.84 -23.57 11.19
C THR A 88 14.73 -23.20 9.72
N LEU A 89 14.43 -21.92 9.46
CA LEU A 89 14.50 -21.39 8.11
C LEU A 89 15.95 -21.48 7.61
N PRO A 90 16.19 -22.00 6.41
CA PRO A 90 17.49 -21.91 5.77
C PRO A 90 17.93 -20.44 5.71
N THR A 91 19.16 -20.15 6.13
CA THR A 91 19.70 -18.77 6.20
C THR A 91 19.83 -18.10 4.84
N ASN A 92 19.74 -18.88 3.75
CA ASN A 92 19.79 -18.41 2.37
C ASN A 92 18.41 -18.04 1.79
N LEU A 93 17.33 -18.12 2.58
CA LEU A 93 15.99 -17.74 2.15
C LEU A 93 15.55 -16.45 2.84
N ASN A 94 14.84 -15.60 2.10
CA ASN A 94 14.18 -14.43 2.67
C ASN A 94 13.04 -14.91 3.59
N PRO A 95 13.05 -14.58 4.89
CA PRO A 95 12.01 -15.02 5.83
C PRO A 95 10.62 -14.44 5.51
N LEU A 96 10.55 -13.37 4.72
CA LEU A 96 9.28 -12.72 4.35
C LEU A 96 8.57 -13.41 3.19
N THR A 97 9.30 -14.15 2.34
CA THR A 97 8.75 -14.74 1.11
C THR A 97 8.99 -16.24 1.01
N GLY A 98 9.95 -16.79 1.76
CA GLY A 98 10.39 -18.18 1.64
C GLY A 98 11.18 -18.46 0.36
N LEU A 99 11.57 -17.44 -0.39
CA LEU A 99 12.33 -17.54 -1.64
C LEU A 99 13.77 -17.05 -1.45
N PRO A 100 14.73 -17.48 -2.29
CA PRO A 100 16.07 -16.90 -2.30
C PRO A 100 16.00 -15.39 -2.58
N PRO A 101 16.79 -14.55 -1.88
CA PRO A 101 16.88 -13.12 -2.18
C PRO A 101 17.53 -12.89 -3.56
N SER A 102 17.33 -11.71 -4.14
CA SER A 102 18.02 -11.33 -5.38
C SER A 102 19.52 -11.17 -5.19
N ASP A 103 19.94 -10.72 -4.01
CA ASP A 103 21.33 -10.73 -3.52
C ASP A 103 21.35 -11.12 -2.03
N PRO A 104 22.10 -12.16 -1.62
CA PRO A 104 22.26 -12.56 -0.22
C PRO A 104 22.66 -11.42 0.72
N ALA A 105 23.44 -10.43 0.25
CA ALA A 105 23.85 -9.29 1.07
C ALA A 105 22.67 -8.43 1.54
N LEU A 106 21.52 -8.50 0.86
CA LEU A 106 20.32 -7.77 1.26
C LEU A 106 19.67 -8.32 2.54
N LEU A 107 19.98 -9.55 2.94
CA LEU A 107 19.50 -10.12 4.20
C LEU A 107 20.36 -9.70 5.41
N GLU A 108 21.47 -9.00 5.19
CA GLU A 108 22.34 -8.47 6.25
C GLU A 108 22.01 -7.00 6.62
N ARG A 109 21.07 -6.38 5.91
CA ARG A 109 20.59 -5.01 6.18
C ARG A 109 19.26 -5.02 6.92
N ARG A 110 18.90 -3.87 7.47
CA ARG A 110 17.54 -3.62 7.97
C ARG A 110 16.55 -3.47 6.78
N PRO A 111 15.33 -4.06 6.85
CA PRO A 111 14.32 -3.88 5.80
C PRO A 111 13.91 -2.41 5.62
N MET A 112 13.36 -2.08 4.45
CA MET A 112 12.79 -0.76 4.17
C MET A 112 11.28 -0.83 4.07
N ALA A 113 10.56 -0.01 4.83
CA ALA A 113 9.12 0.16 4.76
C ALA A 113 8.79 1.51 4.11
N ILE A 114 8.41 1.48 2.83
CA ILE A 114 8.26 2.70 2.02
C ILE A 114 6.79 3.04 1.81
N LYS A 115 6.39 4.24 2.22
CA LYS A 115 5.02 4.74 2.09
C LYS A 115 4.73 5.19 0.66
N VAL A 116 3.84 4.49 -0.04
CA VAL A 116 3.51 4.72 -1.45
C VAL A 116 2.06 5.18 -1.62
N ALA A 117 1.87 6.16 -2.49
CA ALA A 117 0.56 6.70 -2.83
C ALA A 117 -0.33 5.68 -3.57
N ASN A 118 -1.63 5.65 -3.26
CA ASN A 118 -2.62 4.96 -4.09
C ASN A 118 -3.66 5.91 -4.73
N TYR A 119 -3.89 7.06 -4.09
CA TYR A 119 -4.78 8.11 -4.57
C TYR A 119 -3.99 9.42 -4.82
N PRO A 120 -4.38 10.25 -5.81
CA PRO A 120 -5.51 10.13 -6.77
C PRO A 120 -5.31 9.12 -7.90
N ARG A 121 -6.35 8.77 -8.68
CA ARG A 121 -6.23 7.72 -9.72
C ARG A 121 -5.10 7.96 -10.75
N TYR A 122 -4.81 9.22 -11.09
CA TYR A 122 -3.84 9.58 -12.14
C TYR A 122 -2.37 9.34 -11.77
N ILE A 123 -2.05 9.10 -10.50
CA ILE A 123 -0.68 8.79 -10.07
C ILE A 123 -0.32 7.31 -10.21
N ARG A 124 -1.24 6.52 -10.79
CA ARG A 124 -1.04 5.10 -11.07
C ARG A 124 -0.59 4.93 -12.54
N PRO A 125 0.23 3.92 -12.84
CA PRO A 125 0.75 2.88 -11.94
C PRO A 125 1.84 3.41 -10.99
N GLN A 126 1.94 2.78 -9.81
CA GLN A 126 3.04 3.00 -8.88
C GLN A 126 4.33 2.31 -9.34
N SER A 127 5.47 2.88 -8.98
CA SER A 127 6.79 2.29 -9.22
C SER A 127 7.20 1.41 -8.03
N GLY A 128 7.82 0.26 -8.33
CA GLY A 128 8.49 -0.61 -7.36
C GLY A 128 7.60 -1.58 -6.58
N LEU A 129 6.27 -1.41 -6.56
CA LEU A 129 5.38 -2.26 -5.76
C LEU A 129 5.45 -3.75 -6.11
N THR A 130 5.72 -4.09 -7.38
CA THR A 130 5.83 -5.50 -7.84
C THR A 130 7.11 -6.18 -7.38
N LEU A 131 8.10 -5.42 -6.91
CA LEU A 131 9.39 -5.92 -6.44
C LEU A 131 9.47 -5.99 -4.92
N ALA A 132 8.45 -5.47 -4.21
CA ALA A 132 8.38 -5.53 -2.76
C ALA A 132 8.07 -6.96 -2.29
N ASP A 133 8.67 -7.36 -1.18
CA ASP A 133 8.43 -8.66 -0.56
C ASP A 133 7.03 -8.74 0.06
N GLN A 134 6.56 -7.63 0.63
CA GLN A 134 5.24 -7.49 1.24
C GLN A 134 4.66 -6.11 0.92
N VAL A 135 3.36 -6.04 0.65
CA VAL A 135 2.65 -4.77 0.44
C VAL A 135 1.38 -4.76 1.26
N PHE A 136 1.24 -3.75 2.10
CA PHE A 136 0.01 -3.51 2.87
C PHE A 136 -0.72 -2.31 2.32
N GLU A 137 -2.03 -2.44 2.12
CA GLU A 137 -2.93 -1.32 1.85
C GLU A 137 -3.84 -1.12 3.06
N TYR A 138 -3.95 0.12 3.53
CA TYR A 138 -4.88 0.46 4.59
C TYR A 138 -5.44 1.86 4.42
N TYR A 139 -6.57 2.08 5.10
CA TYR A 139 -7.22 3.37 5.15
C TYR A 139 -6.36 4.42 5.83
N ILE A 140 -6.42 5.62 5.27
CA ILE A 140 -5.88 6.85 5.85
C ILE A 140 -7.06 7.79 6.14
N GLU A 141 -6.95 9.09 5.87
CA GLU A 141 -8.07 10.04 6.01
C GLU A 141 -9.06 9.99 4.83
N GLY A 142 -10.30 10.37 5.10
CA GLY A 142 -11.30 10.67 4.06
C GLY A 142 -11.72 9.48 3.20
N GLY A 143 -11.62 8.25 3.72
CA GLY A 143 -11.95 7.02 2.99
C GLY A 143 -10.94 6.66 1.89
N LEU A 144 -9.77 7.30 1.87
CA LEU A 144 -8.69 7.00 0.94
C LEU A 144 -7.74 5.95 1.52
N THR A 145 -6.95 5.33 0.65
CA THR A 145 -5.94 4.34 1.03
C THR A 145 -4.54 4.74 0.55
N ARG A 146 -3.53 4.16 1.19
CA ARG A 146 -2.13 4.20 0.77
C ARG A 146 -1.49 2.85 0.99
N ASN A 147 -0.45 2.58 0.22
CA ASN A 147 0.34 1.37 0.36
C ASN A 147 1.56 1.64 1.24
N ILE A 148 2.05 0.62 1.92
CA ILE A 148 3.41 0.58 2.46
C ILE A 148 4.06 -0.70 1.96
N ALA A 149 5.20 -0.55 1.30
CA ALA A 149 5.91 -1.64 0.63
C ALA A 149 7.17 -1.99 1.42
N ILE A 150 7.34 -3.27 1.73
CA ILE A 150 8.50 -3.80 2.45
C ILE A 150 9.50 -4.37 1.44
N PHE A 151 10.73 -3.89 1.50
CA PHE A 151 11.85 -4.39 0.71
C PHE A 151 12.90 -4.97 1.66
N TYR A 152 13.18 -6.26 1.53
CA TYR A 152 14.22 -6.93 2.30
C TYR A 152 15.09 -7.78 1.38
N GLY A 153 14.56 -8.85 0.80
CA GLY A 153 15.29 -9.77 -0.09
C GLY A 153 15.28 -9.35 -1.56
N ASN A 154 14.69 -8.20 -1.89
CA ASN A 154 14.73 -7.62 -3.22
C ASN A 154 14.82 -6.09 -3.13
N ASP A 155 15.26 -5.46 -4.22
CA ASP A 155 15.38 -4.01 -4.34
C ASP A 155 14.68 -3.50 -5.61
N SER A 156 14.52 -2.17 -5.67
CA SER A 156 13.93 -1.49 -6.81
C SER A 156 14.65 -0.17 -7.07
N ASP A 157 14.96 0.12 -8.33
CA ASP A 157 15.57 1.38 -8.74
C ASP A 157 14.69 2.60 -8.41
N TRP A 158 13.36 2.41 -8.46
CA TRP A 158 12.39 3.49 -8.25
C TRP A 158 11.17 3.00 -7.47
N VAL A 159 10.91 3.62 -6.32
CA VAL A 159 9.72 3.36 -5.50
C VAL A 159 8.92 4.65 -5.32
N GLY A 160 7.63 4.62 -5.66
CA GLY A 160 6.76 5.77 -5.42
C GLY A 160 5.49 5.82 -6.26
N PRO A 161 4.77 6.95 -6.23
CA PRO A 161 5.15 8.19 -5.55
C PRO A 161 5.14 8.07 -4.02
N VAL A 162 6.23 8.49 -3.35
CA VAL A 162 6.32 8.46 -1.88
C VAL A 162 5.35 9.49 -1.27
N ARG A 163 4.64 9.12 -0.21
CA ARG A 163 3.61 9.96 0.44
C ARG A 163 3.73 10.04 1.94
N SER A 164 2.83 10.81 2.52
CA SER A 164 2.94 11.25 3.89
C SER A 164 2.68 10.15 4.90
N GLY A 165 3.48 10.19 5.96
CA GLY A 165 3.41 9.28 7.09
C GLY A 165 2.12 9.44 7.90
N ARG A 166 1.66 8.36 8.53
CA ARG A 166 0.52 8.29 9.45
C ARG A 166 0.89 7.52 10.70
N PHE A 167 0.24 7.80 11.83
CA PHE A 167 0.49 7.09 13.10
C PHE A 167 0.56 5.57 12.91
N PHE A 168 -0.37 4.99 12.14
CA PHE A 168 -0.39 3.55 11.90
C PHE A 168 0.90 2.99 11.29
N ASP A 169 1.64 3.79 10.50
CA ASP A 169 2.84 3.36 9.78
C ASP A 169 3.95 2.84 10.73
N GLU A 170 3.98 3.32 11.97
CA GLU A 170 4.94 2.84 12.98
C GLU A 170 4.76 1.35 13.29
N ASN A 171 3.53 0.84 13.24
CA ASN A 171 3.25 -0.56 13.59
C ASN A 171 3.92 -1.48 12.57
N ILE A 172 3.90 -1.09 11.30
CA ILE A 172 4.56 -1.80 10.22
C ILE A 172 6.09 -1.69 10.37
N ALA A 173 6.60 -0.49 10.67
CA ALA A 173 8.02 -0.29 10.92
C ALA A 173 8.53 -1.17 12.07
N ARG A 174 7.77 -1.27 13.17
CA ARG A 174 8.10 -2.11 14.33
C ARG A 174 8.01 -3.59 14.03
N MET A 175 6.94 -4.02 13.35
CA MET A 175 6.70 -5.42 12.99
C MET A 175 7.84 -6.01 12.16
N TYR A 176 8.42 -5.21 11.27
CA TYR A 176 9.55 -5.63 10.43
C TYR A 176 10.91 -5.10 10.91
N GLN A 177 10.93 -4.37 12.02
CA GLN A 177 12.09 -3.59 12.46
C GLN A 177 12.73 -2.83 11.28
N ALA A 178 11.93 -2.13 10.48
CA ALA A 178 12.32 -1.54 9.21
C ALA A 178 12.68 -0.04 9.33
N TYR A 179 13.45 0.48 8.37
CA TYR A 179 13.48 1.91 8.11
C TYR A 179 12.11 2.37 7.61
N LEU A 180 11.56 3.42 8.20
CA LEU A 180 10.29 3.99 7.79
C LEU A 180 10.52 5.15 6.82
N VAL A 181 10.20 4.94 5.54
CA VAL A 181 10.43 5.90 4.47
C VAL A 181 9.12 6.59 4.07
N PHE A 182 9.03 7.91 4.21
CA PHE A 182 7.81 8.67 3.87
C PHE A 182 8.12 10.12 3.49
N LYS A 183 7.21 10.75 2.75
CA LYS A 183 7.36 12.15 2.28
C LYS A 183 6.38 13.07 2.99
N PHE A 184 6.91 13.84 3.94
CA PHE A 184 6.18 14.70 4.89
C PHE A 184 5.23 13.94 5.82
N ALA A 185 4.79 14.55 6.90
CA ALA A 185 3.67 14.04 7.69
C ALA A 185 2.90 15.23 8.28
N ASP A 186 1.72 14.97 8.84
CA ASP A 186 1.10 15.97 9.72
C ASP A 186 2.09 16.29 10.85
N PRO A 187 2.28 17.56 11.26
CA PRO A 187 3.26 17.92 12.29
C PRO A 187 3.11 17.12 13.59
N ARG A 188 1.88 16.71 13.95
CA ARG A 188 1.63 15.87 15.13
C ARG A 188 2.16 14.46 14.95
N VAL A 189 2.07 13.91 13.74
CA VAL A 189 2.61 12.60 13.39
C VAL A 189 4.13 12.65 13.36
N LEU A 190 4.71 13.67 12.73
CA LEU A 190 6.18 13.81 12.64
C LEU A 190 6.80 13.99 14.03
N SER A 191 6.26 14.93 14.83
CA SER A 191 6.73 15.15 16.20
C SER A 191 6.57 13.90 17.07
N TYR A 192 5.49 13.14 16.88
CA TYR A 192 5.34 11.86 17.57
C TYR A 192 6.45 10.87 17.18
N PHE A 193 6.69 10.64 15.89
CA PHE A 193 7.74 9.72 15.44
C PHE A 193 9.14 10.12 15.95
N GLU A 194 9.47 11.41 15.92
CA GLU A 194 10.74 11.95 16.44
C GLU A 194 10.93 11.75 17.96
N THR A 195 9.86 11.51 18.71
CA THR A 195 9.92 11.26 20.18
C THR A 195 9.92 9.78 20.55
N THR A 196 9.82 8.89 19.57
CA THR A 196 9.75 7.44 19.77
C THR A 196 11.08 6.77 19.41
N ASP A 197 11.20 5.49 19.75
CA ASP A 197 12.34 4.64 19.41
C ASP A 197 12.51 4.35 17.90
N ILE A 198 11.55 4.74 17.05
CA ILE A 198 11.70 4.63 15.59
C ILE A 198 12.37 5.87 14.96
N ALA A 199 12.65 6.91 15.75
CA ALA A 199 13.24 8.18 15.28
C ALA A 199 14.56 7.96 14.50
N ASP A 200 15.43 7.07 14.98
CA ASP A 200 16.71 6.75 14.34
C ASP A 200 16.56 6.01 13.01
N PHE A 201 15.34 5.54 12.69
CA PHE A 201 15.04 4.73 11.51
C PHE A 201 14.08 5.44 10.56
N LEU A 202 13.84 6.75 10.75
CA LEU A 202 13.06 7.55 9.82
C LEU A 202 13.91 7.97 8.63
N VAL A 203 13.35 7.82 7.44
CA VAL A 203 13.93 8.33 6.20
C VAL A 203 12.89 9.25 5.57
N VAL A 204 13.18 10.55 5.55
CA VAL A 204 12.25 11.56 5.03
C VAL A 204 12.86 12.23 3.79
N PRO A 205 12.58 11.74 2.57
CA PRO A 205 13.15 12.30 1.36
C PRO A 205 12.73 13.75 1.18
N THR A 206 13.72 14.64 1.08
CA THR A 206 13.52 16.06 0.77
C THR A 206 13.72 16.31 -0.72
N ASN A 207 13.32 17.47 -1.23
CA ASN A 207 13.59 17.81 -2.62
C ASN A 207 15.10 18.04 -2.80
N GLY A 208 15.79 17.09 -3.43
CA GLY A 208 17.19 17.25 -3.85
C GLY A 208 18.22 16.33 -3.16
N SER A 209 17.81 15.56 -2.15
CA SER A 209 18.69 14.61 -1.47
C SER A 209 17.98 13.26 -1.34
N CYS A 210 18.47 12.25 -2.05
CA CYS A 210 18.37 10.88 -1.58
C CYS A 210 19.30 10.76 -0.36
N PRO A 211 18.86 10.16 0.75
CA PRO A 211 19.75 9.86 1.87
C PRO A 211 20.89 8.93 1.45
#